data_AF-A0A972YBT0-F1
#
_entry.id   AF-A0A972YBT0-F1
#
_cell.length_a   1.000
_cell.length_b   1.000
_cell.length_c   1.000
_cell.angle_alpha   90.00
_cell.angle_beta   90.00
_cell.angle_gamma   90.00
#
_symmetry.space_group_name_H-M   'P 1'
#
loop_
_entity.id
_entity.type
_entity.pdbx_description
1 polymer ?
#
loop_
_entity_poly.entity_id
_entity_poly.type
_entity_poly.pdbx_seq_one_letter_code
_entity_poly.pdbx_strand_id
1 'polypeptide(L)' 'MKLKNPHWSFYAEILSRSLKDMEVICSASPDSSDFQFLREESSEIFVEAREALSALEAYLKAFDVAHSAPEPKPTHH' A
#
# COMPACT_ATOMS: atom_id res chain seq x y z
N MET A 1 -22.73 -0.89 -4.60
CA MET A 1 -22.42 -0.35 -3.25
C MET A 1 -20.97 0.10 -3.25
N LYS A 2 -20.66 1.38 -2.96
CA LYS A 2 -19.27 1.82 -2.76
C LYS A 2 -18.84 1.36 -1.37
N LEU A 3 -18.20 0.19 -1.28
CA LEU A 3 -17.42 -0.19 -0.10
C LEU A 3 -16.24 0.79 0.00
N LYS A 4 -16.47 1.96 0.59
CA LYS A 4 -15.38 2.84 1.01
C LYS A 4 -14.77 2.21 2.25
N ASN A 5 -13.90 1.23 2.08
CA ASN A 5 -13.09 0.75 3.18
C ASN A 5 -12.02 1.83 3.46
N PRO A 6 -12.07 2.48 4.63
CA PRO A 6 -11.14 3.58 4.95
C PRO A 6 -9.69 3.09 5.00
N HIS A 7 -9.45 1.84 5.41
CA HIS A 7 -8.10 1.27 5.50
C HIS A 7 -7.51 0.97 4.12
N TRP A 8 -8.32 0.44 3.19
CA TRP A 8 -7.88 0.24 1.80
C TRP A 8 -7.48 1.56 1.15
N SER A 9 -8.35 2.56 1.27
CA SER A 9 -8.13 3.87 0.66
C SER A 9 -6.90 4.56 1.24
N PHE A 10 -6.71 4.46 2.56
CA PHE A 10 -5.54 5.00 3.26
C PHE A 10 -4.23 4.37 2.80
N TYR A 11 -4.12 3.03 2.84
CA TYR A 11 -2.87 2.37 2.44
C TYR A 11 -2.61 2.48 0.93
N ALA A 12 -3.64 2.54 0.09
CA ALA A 12 -3.49 2.82 -1.34
C ALA A 12 -2.95 4.23 -1.60
N GLU A 13 -3.43 5.23 -0.85
CA GLU A 13 -2.95 6.61 -0.94
C GLU A 13 -1.49 6.73 -0.48
N ILE A 14 -1.15 6.10 0.66
CA ILE A 14 0.24 6.04 1.15
C ILE A 14 1.13 5.40 0.09
N LEU A 15 0.80 4.20 -0.38
CA LEU A 15 1.61 3.50 -1.39
C LEU A 15 1.80 4.36 -2.66
N SER A 16 0.72 4.99 -3.13
CA SER A 16 0.80 5.86 -4.31
C SER A 16 1.72 7.06 -4.10
N ARG A 17 1.70 7.68 -2.91
CA ARG A 17 2.56 8.81 -2.60
C ARG A 17 4.02 8.36 -2.48
N SER A 18 4.29 7.31 -1.70
CA SER A 18 5.67 6.84 -1.48
C SER A 18 6.32 6.37 -2.79
N LEU A 19 5.56 5.74 -3.71
CA LEU A 19 6.08 5.37 -5.03
C LEU A 19 6.46 6.59 -5.88
N LYS A 20 5.64 7.65 -5.82
CA LYS A 20 5.94 8.90 -6.52
C LYS A 20 7.17 9.60 -5.94
N ASP A 21 7.32 9.61 -4.63
CA ASP A 21 8.49 10.19 -3.98
C ASP A 21 9.76 9.39 -4.32
N MET A 22 9.67 8.06 -4.39
CA MET A 22 10.78 7.22 -4.89
C MET A 22 11.13 7.49 -6.35
N GLU A 23 10.15 7.74 -7.22
CA GLU A 23 10.41 8.12 -8.62
C GLU A 23 11.22 9.43 -8.70
N VAL A 24 10.87 10.41 -7.86
CA VAL A 24 11.60 11.68 -7.74
C VAL A 24 13.02 11.44 -7.25
N ILE A 25 13.21 10.64 -6.20
CA ILE A 25 14.54 10.31 -5.66
C ILE A 25 15.41 9.61 -6.71
N CYS A 26 14.85 8.63 -7.42
CA CYS A 26 15.57 7.90 -8.47
C CYS A 26 15.94 8.78 -9.66
N SER A 27 15.17 9.84 -9.90
CA SER A 27 15.39 10.78 -11.01
C SER A 27 16.20 12.01 -10.60
N ALA A 28 16.55 12.16 -9.32
CA ALA A 28 17.26 13.31 -8.80
C ALA A 28 18.71 13.34 -9.32
N SER A 29 19.11 14.50 -9.86
CA SER A 29 20.49 14.71 -10.29
C SER A 29 21.42 14.79 -9.07
N PRO A 30 22.58 14.11 -9.06
CA PRO A 30 23.61 14.25 -8.03
C PRO A 30 24.09 15.69 -7.82
N ASP A 31 23.99 16.53 -8.86
CA ASP A 31 24.42 17.93 -8.82
C ASP A 31 23.32 18.89 -8.31
N SER A 32 22.13 18.37 -8.01
CA SER A 32 21.03 19.19 -7.47
C SER A 32 21.22 19.48 -5.97
N SER A 33 20.77 20.65 -5.53
CA SER A 33 20.79 21.04 -4.11
C SER A 33 20.01 20.07 -3.22
N ASP A 34 19.02 19.39 -3.79
CA ASP A 34 18.06 18.59 -3.04
C ASP A 34 18.48 17.10 -2.99
N PHE A 35 19.52 16.70 -3.74
CA PHE A 35 19.93 15.31 -3.87
C PHE A 35 20.27 14.65 -2.53
N GLN A 36 21.01 15.36 -1.68
CA GLN A 36 21.43 14.83 -0.39
C GLN A 36 20.23 14.57 0.52
N PHE A 37 19.32 15.55 0.61
CA PHE A 37 18.07 15.41 1.36
C PHE A 37 17.22 14.25 0.85
N LEU A 38 17.02 14.16 -0.48
CA LEU A 38 16.28 13.07 -1.11
C LEU A 38 16.91 11.70 -0.86
N ARG A 39 18.24 11.62 -0.78
CA ARG A 39 18.95 10.37 -0.44
C ARG A 39 18.78 9.97 1.02
N GLU A 40 18.81 10.94 1.94
CA GLU A 40 18.62 10.69 3.38
C GLU A 40 17.19 10.18 3.65
N GLU A 41 16.18 10.81 3.06
CA GLU A 41 14.77 10.42 3.21
C GLU A 41 14.40 9.09 2.51
N SER A 42 15.21 8.65 1.54
CA SER A 42 14.87 7.51 0.67
C SER A 42 14.61 6.20 1.42
N SER A 43 15.30 5.97 2.53
CA SER A 43 15.12 4.76 3.33
C SER A 43 13.75 4.72 4.00
N GLU A 44 13.28 5.87 4.52
CA GLU A 44 11.99 5.96 5.22
C GLU A 44 10.83 5.79 4.24
N ILE A 45 10.92 6.46 3.08
CA ILE A 45 9.92 6.35 2.00
C ILE A 45 9.81 4.90 1.49
N PHE A 46 10.93 4.19 1.36
CA PHE A 46 10.93 2.78 0.98
C PHE A 46 10.23 1.89 2.01
N VAL A 47 10.46 2.15 3.31
CA VAL A 47 9.78 1.42 4.39
C VAL A 47 8.27 1.69 4.35
N GLU A 48 7.87 2.95 4.22
CA GLU A 48 6.45 3.36 4.11
C GLU A 48 5.75 2.64 2.95
N ALA A 49 6.38 2.61 1.77
CA ALA A 49 5.84 1.91 0.60
C ALA A 49 5.67 0.40 0.84
N ARG A 50 6.66 -0.24 1.46
CA ARG A 50 6.64 -1.68 1.74
C ARG A 50 5.56 -2.04 2.75
N GLU A 51 5.37 -1.24 3.78
CA GLU A 51 4.32 -1.44 4.79
C GLU A 51 2.93 -1.27 4.19
N ALA A 52 2.73 -0.22 3.40
CA ALA A 52 1.46 0.02 2.71
C ALA A 52 1.11 -1.11 1.72
N LEU A 53 2.08 -1.57 0.93
CA LEU A 53 1.90 -2.72 0.04
C LEU A 53 1.52 -3.99 0.83
N SER A 54 2.24 -4.27 1.92
CA SER A 54 1.99 -5.44 2.76
C SER A 54 0.58 -5.43 3.36
N ALA A 55 0.10 -4.26 3.79
CA ALA A 55 -1.25 -4.09 4.32
C ALA A 55 -2.33 -4.32 3.24
N LEU A 56 -2.12 -3.84 2.03
CA LEU A 56 -3.03 -4.07 0.90
C LEU A 56 -3.06 -5.54 0.47
N GLU A 57 -1.90 -6.21 0.42
CA GLU A 57 -1.84 -7.65 0.13
C GLU A 57 -2.56 -8.48 1.20
N ALA A 58 -2.37 -8.16 2.48
CA ALA A 58 -3.07 -8.83 3.57
C ALA A 58 -4.58 -8.63 3.46
N TYR A 59 -5.02 -7.43 3.07
CA TYR A 59 -6.43 -7.15 2.83
C TYR A 59 -7.01 -7.98 1.70
N LEU A 60 -6.33 -8.05 0.55
CA LEU A 60 -6.77 -8.86 -0.60
C LEU A 60 -6.87 -10.34 -0.23
N LYS A 61 -5.86 -10.89 0.46
CA LYS A 61 -5.89 -12.28 0.94
C LYS A 61 -7.07 -12.54 1.87
N ALA A 62 -7.36 -11.64 2.79
CA ALA A 62 -8.52 -11.77 3.68
C ALA A 62 -9.85 -11.72 2.91
N PHE A 63 -9.93 -10.90 1.86
CA PHE A 63 -11.11 -10.80 1.00
C PHE A 63 -11.33 -12.07 0.17
N ASP A 64 -10.26 -12.63 -0.41
CA ASP A 64 -10.30 -13.88 -1.18
C ASP A 64 -10.73 -15.07 -0.32
N VAL A 65 -10.24 -15.15 0.93
CA VAL A 65 -10.65 -16.19 1.88
C VAL A 65 -12.11 -16.04 2.29
N ALA A 66 -12.59 -14.81 2.50
CA ALA A 66 -14.00 -14.55 2.83
C ALA A 66 -14.97 -14.92 1.69
N HIS A 67 -14.55 -14.74 0.43
CA HIS A 67 -15.34 -15.14 -0.74
C HIS A 67 -15.30 -16.65 -1.03
N SER A 68 -14.35 -17.36 -0.42
CA SER A 68 -14.19 -18.80 -0.56
C SER A 68 -14.90 -19.61 0.53
N ALA A 69 -15.53 -18.95 1.51
CA ALA A 69 -16.27 -19.64 2.56
C ALA A 69 -17.56 -20.27 1.98
N PRO A 70 -17.75 -21.59 2.09
CA PRO A 70 -18.98 -22.23 1.63
C PRO A 70 -20.17 -21.68 2.41
N GLU A 71 -21.27 -21.37 1.70
CA GLU A 71 -22.51 -20.95 2.34
C GLU A 71 -22.90 -21.95 3.44
N PRO A 72 -23.23 -21.47 4.66
CA PRO A 72 -23.75 -22.35 5.69
C PRO A 72 -25.05 -22.97 5.15
N LYS A 73 -25.01 -24.28 4.85
CA LYS A 73 -26.22 -25.03 4.51
C LYS A 73 -27.22 -24.83 5.65
N PRO A 74 -28.48 -24.45 5.38
CA PRO A 74 -29.49 -24.42 6.41
C PRO A 74 -29.62 -25.83 6.97
N THR A 75 -29.25 -26.01 8.23
CA THR A 75 -29.55 -27.20 9.02
C THR A 75 -31.07 -27.25 9.17
N HIS A 76 -31.73 -28.00 8.28
CA HIS A 76 -33.13 -28.35 8.42
C HIS A 76 -33.25 -29.41 9.53
N HIS A 77 -33.89 -29.01 10.63
CA HIS A 77 -34.62 -29.80 11.65
C HIS A 77 -33.94 -31.01 12.32
#